data_AF-A0A7K2JRK5-F1
#
_entry.id   AF-A0A7K2JRK5-F1
#
_cell.length_a   1.000
_cell.length_b   1.000
_cell.length_c   1.000
_cell.angle_alpha   90.00
_cell.angle_beta   90.00
_cell.angle_gamma   90.00
#
_symmetry.space_group_name_H-M   'P 1'
#
loop_
_entity.id
_entity.type
_entity.pdbx_description
1 polymer ?
#
loop_
_entity_poly.entity_id
_entity_poly.type
_entity_poly.pdbx_seq_one_letter_code
_entity_poly.pdbx_strand_id
1 'polypeptide(L)'
;MAEDVLQLHTTLSVEAIKEIFGSTLQLSRKVEFGTVPGSDNPFARDADFQAYASLKTLLGGWLVQIYITDRADGREVRLVAAGSSALGRAWSGLRNAYSLSDSREKAAAVRERLRSADAGLRVV
;
A
#
# COMPACT_ATOMS: atom_id res chain seq x y z
N MET A 1 -15.88 3.88 -5.93
CA MET A 1 -14.79 2.88 -5.93
C MET A 1 -14.43 2.57 -4.48
N ALA A 2 -14.19 1.31 -4.16
CA ALA A 2 -13.96 0.86 -2.78
C ALA A 2 -12.47 0.92 -2.37
N GLU A 3 -11.60 0.98 -3.38
CA GLU A 3 -10.16 1.11 -3.29
C GLU A 3 -9.68 2.09 -4.37
N ASP A 4 -8.47 2.58 -4.21
CA ASP A 4 -7.77 3.44 -5.16
C ASP A 4 -6.35 2.91 -5.35
N VAL A 5 -5.87 2.86 -6.59
CA VAL A 5 -4.60 2.23 -6.95
C VAL A 5 -3.70 3.25 -7.60
N LEU A 6 -2.54 3.50 -6.99
CA LEU A 6 -1.46 4.28 -7.60
C LEU A 6 -0.43 3.31 -8.15
N GLN A 7 -0.29 3.27 -9.48
CA GLN A 7 0.72 2.49 -10.16
C GLN A 7 1.93 3.38 -10.45
N LEU A 8 3.10 2.91 -10.04
CA LEU A 8 4.36 3.64 -10.09
C LEU A 8 5.43 2.78 -10.75
N HIS A 9 6.37 3.43 -11.44
CA HIS A 9 7.58 2.80 -11.94
C HIS A 9 8.81 3.50 -11.34
N THR A 10 9.73 2.71 -10.78
CA THR A 10 10.93 3.19 -10.08
C THR A 10 12.16 2.34 -10.39
N THR A 11 13.35 2.91 -10.25
CA THR A 11 14.63 2.15 -10.31
C THR A 11 15.16 1.74 -8.94
N LEU A 12 14.47 2.13 -7.84
CA LEU A 12 14.87 1.76 -6.47
C LEU A 12 14.86 0.24 -6.28
N SER A 13 15.75 -0.26 -5.41
CA SER A 13 15.70 -1.68 -5.01
C SER A 13 14.44 -1.98 -4.19
N VAL A 14 14.05 -3.25 -4.18
CA VAL A 14 12.93 -3.75 -3.37
C VAL A 14 13.15 -3.41 -1.88
N GLU A 15 14.38 -3.50 -1.39
CA GLU A 15 14.75 -3.17 -0.01
C GLU A 15 14.54 -1.70 0.30
N ALA A 16 14.95 -0.80 -0.61
CA ALA A 16 14.74 0.64 -0.45
C ALA A 16 13.25 0.99 -0.45
N ILE A 17 12.46 0.35 -1.33
CA ILE A 17 11.00 0.54 -1.38
C ILE A 17 10.35 0.07 -0.07
N LYS A 18 10.76 -1.10 0.46
CA LYS A 18 10.29 -1.62 1.76
C LYS A 18 10.61 -0.67 2.91
N GLU A 19 11.84 -0.16 2.95
CA GLU A 19 12.28 0.78 3.99
C GLU A 19 11.48 2.08 3.94
N ILE A 20 11.28 2.64 2.75
CA ILE A 20 10.47 3.85 2.55
C ILE A 20 9.02 3.60 2.97
N PHE A 21 8.43 2.48 2.53
CA PHE A 21 7.06 2.12 2.89
C PHE A 21 6.90 1.99 4.42
N GLY A 22 7.77 1.22 5.05
CA GLY A 22 7.76 1.00 6.50
C GLY A 22 7.96 2.29 7.28
N SER A 23 9.03 3.04 6.99
CA SER A 23 9.36 4.27 7.72
C SER A 23 8.32 5.39 7.52
N THR A 24 7.72 5.50 6.34
CA THR A 24 6.68 6.51 6.06
C THR A 24 5.41 6.24 6.85
N LEU A 25 5.04 4.97 7.01
CA LEU A 25 3.77 4.57 7.62
C LEU A 25 3.88 4.26 9.11
N GLN A 26 5.08 3.97 9.62
CA GLN A 26 5.37 3.78 11.04
C GLN A 26 5.36 5.11 11.83
N LEU A 27 4.20 5.78 11.87
CA LEU A 27 4.00 7.02 12.62
C LEU A 27 3.68 6.77 14.11
N SER A 28 3.35 5.52 14.49
CA SER A 28 3.10 5.12 15.88
C SER A 28 3.33 3.62 16.08
N ARG A 29 3.44 3.15 17.34
CA ARG A 29 3.55 1.71 17.67
C ARG A 29 2.28 0.89 17.37
N LYS A 30 1.16 1.54 17.01
CA LYS A 30 -0.13 0.89 16.72
C LYS A 30 -0.31 0.50 15.25
N VAL A 31 0.67 0.83 14.40
CA VAL A 31 0.62 0.47 12.99
C VAL A 31 0.96 -1.01 12.87
N GLU A 32 0.05 -1.76 12.28
CA GLU A 32 0.21 -3.17 11.98
C GLU A 32 0.82 -3.32 10.59
N PHE A 33 1.84 -4.17 10.47
CA PHE A 33 2.43 -4.56 9.21
C PHE A 33 2.25 -6.07 9.03
N GLY A 34 1.98 -6.50 7.80
CA GLY A 34 1.83 -7.92 7.50
C GLY A 34 1.90 -8.20 6.01
N THR A 35 1.80 -9.49 5.66
CA THR A 35 1.70 -9.94 4.28
C THR A 35 0.24 -9.84 3.82
N VAL A 36 0.02 -9.46 2.56
CA VAL A 36 -1.33 -9.52 1.99
C VAL A 36 -1.69 -11.01 1.82
N PRO A 37 -2.87 -11.48 2.27
CA PRO A 37 -3.31 -12.85 2.01
C PRO A 37 -3.53 -13.09 0.51
N GLY A 38 -3.04 -14.22 -0.02
CA GLY A 38 -3.12 -14.52 -1.46
C GLY A 38 -4.54 -14.63 -2.03
N SER A 39 -5.54 -14.99 -1.20
CA SER A 39 -6.96 -15.05 -1.58
C SER A 39 -7.60 -13.67 -1.80
N ASP A 40 -6.99 -12.62 -1.24
CA ASP A 40 -7.53 -11.26 -1.20
C ASP A 40 -6.72 -10.27 -2.05
N ASN A 41 -5.73 -10.78 -2.79
CA ASN A 41 -4.84 -9.98 -3.61
C ASN A 41 -5.24 -10.10 -5.10
N PRO A 42 -5.95 -9.12 -5.68
CA PRO A 42 -6.27 -9.14 -7.12
C PRO A 42 -5.01 -9.04 -8.01
N PHE A 43 -3.85 -8.73 -7.43
CA PHE A 43 -2.54 -8.59 -8.07
C PHE A 43 -1.57 -9.74 -7.73
N ALA A 44 -2.01 -10.78 -7.00
CA ALA A 44 -1.12 -11.83 -6.46
C ALA A 44 -0.37 -12.65 -7.50
N ARG A 45 -0.85 -12.68 -8.75
CA ARG A 45 -0.23 -13.50 -9.79
C ARG A 45 1.10 -12.93 -10.30
N ASP A 46 1.34 -11.63 -10.09
CA ASP A 46 2.45 -10.92 -10.72
C ASP A 46 3.36 -10.20 -9.73
N ALA A 47 3.07 -10.23 -8.42
CA ALA A 47 3.85 -9.51 -7.42
C ALA A 47 4.95 -10.41 -6.82
N ASP A 48 6.21 -9.98 -6.92
CA ASP A 48 7.36 -10.63 -6.27
C ASP A 48 7.40 -10.33 -4.77
N PHE A 49 6.83 -9.19 -4.36
CA PHE A 49 6.66 -8.82 -2.97
C PHE A 49 5.30 -8.17 -2.73
N GLN A 50 4.69 -8.49 -1.58
CA GLN A 50 3.43 -7.90 -1.14
C GLN A 50 3.40 -7.70 0.37
N ALA A 51 2.93 -6.53 0.80
CA ALA A 51 2.75 -6.22 2.20
C ALA A 51 1.58 -5.25 2.39
N TYR A 52 1.12 -5.13 3.62
CA TYR A 52 0.20 -4.08 4.03
C TYR A 52 0.70 -3.37 5.28
N ALA A 53 0.22 -2.16 5.46
CA ALA A 53 0.29 -1.39 6.69
C ALA A 53 -1.10 -0.89 7.02
N SER A 54 -1.52 -1.04 8.27
CA SER A 54 -2.83 -0.59 8.73
C SER A 54 -2.78 0.01 10.11
N LEU A 55 -3.70 0.92 10.39
CA LEU A 55 -3.93 1.42 11.73
C LEU A 55 -5.43 1.54 11.94
N LYS A 56 -5.94 0.85 12.96
CA LYS A 56 -7.34 0.89 13.36
C LYS A 56 -7.48 1.59 14.70
N THR A 57 -8.40 2.55 14.79
CA THR A 57 -8.75 3.25 16.03
C THR A 57 -10.26 3.22 16.25
N LEU A 58 -10.70 3.73 17.42
CA LEU A 58 -12.12 3.89 17.75
C LEU A 58 -12.83 4.90 16.84
N LEU A 59 -12.10 5.84 16.22
CA LEU A 59 -12.65 6.90 15.36
C LEU A 59 -12.51 6.58 13.86
N GLY A 60 -12.03 5.38 13.52
CA GLY A 60 -11.69 4.99 12.15
C GLY A 60 -10.22 4.63 12.00
N GLY A 61 -9.82 4.32 10.78
CA GLY A 61 -8.49 3.81 10.48
C GLY A 61 -8.11 3.96 9.02
N TRP A 62 -6.90 3.56 8.67
CA TRP A 62 -6.43 3.49 7.29
C TRP A 62 -5.76 2.14 7.00
N LEU A 63 -5.77 1.74 5.74
CA LEU A 63 -5.10 0.55 5.22
C LEU A 63 -4.46 0.89 3.88
N VAL A 64 -3.16 0.65 3.78
CA VAL A 64 -2.41 0.73 2.52
C VAL A 64 -1.75 -0.61 2.26
N GLN A 65 -1.95 -1.14 1.06
CA GLN A 65 -1.22 -2.31 0.57
C GLN A 65 -0.18 -1.87 -0.45
N ILE A 66 0.94 -2.57 -0.50
CA ILE A 66 1.99 -2.40 -1.49
C ILE A 66 2.26 -3.72 -2.18
N TYR A 67 2.35 -3.66 -3.51
CA TYR A 67 2.76 -4.75 -4.37
C TYR A 67 3.95 -4.28 -5.20
N ILE A 68 4.99 -5.10 -5.27
CA ILE A 68 6.19 -4.81 -6.06
C ILE A 68 6.39 -5.96 -7.03
N THR A 69 6.49 -5.61 -8.32
CA THR A 69 6.88 -6.53 -9.39
C THR A 69 8.22 -6.08 -9.95
N ASP A 70 9.18 -6.99 -10.00
CA ASP A 70 10.46 -6.79 -10.66
C ASP A 70 10.27 -6.91 -12.18
N ARG A 71 10.78 -5.92 -12.91
CA ARG A 71 10.74 -5.86 -14.38
C ARG A 71 12.18 -5.70 -14.87
N ALA A 72 12.41 -6.01 -16.15
CA ALA A 72 13.75 -5.93 -16.73
C ALA A 72 14.33 -4.49 -16.71
N ASP A 73 13.48 -3.47 -16.72
CA ASP A 73 13.82 -2.05 -16.80
C ASP A 73 13.56 -1.26 -15.50
N GLY A 74 13.15 -1.93 -14.41
CA GLY A 74 12.85 -1.30 -13.15
C GLY A 74 11.87 -2.10 -12.30
N ARG A 75 11.18 -1.43 -11.37
CA ARG A 75 10.18 -2.05 -10.50
C ARG A 75 8.87 -1.33 -10.69
N GLU A 76 7.83 -2.13 -10.88
CA GLU A 76 6.46 -1.67 -10.85
C GLU A 76 5.95 -1.75 -9.40
N VAL A 77 5.55 -0.61 -8.84
CA VAL A 77 5.01 -0.52 -7.48
C VAL A 77 3.54 -0.14 -7.57
N ARG A 78 2.66 -0.95 -6.99
CA ARG A 78 1.24 -0.62 -6.85
C ARG A 78 0.95 -0.33 -5.39
N LEU A 79 0.50 0.89 -5.09
CA LEU A 79 0.02 1.29 -3.79
C LEU A 79 -1.51 1.30 -3.82
N VAL A 80 -2.13 0.47 -2.98
CA VAL A 80 -3.59 0.35 -2.89
C VAL A 80 -4.06 0.99 -1.60
N ALA A 81 -4.80 2.08 -1.72
CA ALA A 81 -5.53 2.68 -0.61
C ALA A 81 -6.89 2.00 -0.50
N ALA A 82 -7.15 1.32 0.62
CA ALA A 82 -8.37 0.52 0.79
C ALA A 82 -9.35 1.17 1.78
N GLY A 83 -10.62 1.27 1.38
CA GLY A 83 -11.72 1.64 2.26
C GLY A 83 -12.48 0.43 2.80
N SER A 84 -13.32 0.66 3.81
CA SER A 84 -14.17 -0.38 4.44
C SER A 84 -15.04 -1.17 3.46
N SER A 85 -15.44 -0.57 2.34
CA SER A 85 -16.27 -1.23 1.32
C SER A 85 -15.49 -2.24 0.46
N ALA A 86 -14.15 -2.14 0.39
CA ALA A 86 -13.31 -3.07 -0.38
C ALA A 86 -13.07 -4.35 0.43
N LEU A 87 -12.84 -4.19 1.73
CA LEU A 87 -12.59 -5.30 2.66
C LEU A 87 -13.86 -6.07 3.03
N GLY A 88 -15.05 -5.48 2.85
CA GLY A 88 -16.33 -6.08 3.26
C GLY A 88 -16.68 -7.42 2.59
N ARG A 89 -16.02 -7.80 1.48
CA ARG A 89 -16.15 -9.14 0.89
C ARG A 89 -15.08 -10.12 1.35
N ALA A 90 -13.87 -9.63 1.65
CA ALA A 90 -12.73 -10.46 2.00
C ALA A 90 -12.69 -10.75 3.52
N TRP A 91 -13.03 -9.76 4.34
CA TRP A 91 -12.90 -9.82 5.79
C TRP A 91 -14.25 -9.46 6.42
N SER A 92 -15.08 -10.48 6.63
CA SER A 92 -16.50 -10.44 7.05
C SER A 92 -16.84 -9.65 8.34
N GLY A 93 -15.86 -9.00 9.00
CA GLY A 93 -16.04 -8.25 10.25
C GLY A 93 -15.56 -6.79 10.24
N LEU A 94 -15.04 -6.26 9.12
CA LEU A 94 -14.40 -4.93 9.06
C LEU A 94 -15.25 -3.81 8.45
N ARG A 95 -16.57 -3.98 8.40
CA ARG A 95 -17.50 -2.93 7.95
C ARG A 95 -17.30 -1.69 8.86
N ASN A 96 -16.93 -0.55 8.27
CA ASN A 96 -16.64 0.75 8.91
C ASN A 96 -15.29 0.90 9.66
N ALA A 97 -14.31 0.02 9.45
CA ALA A 97 -13.02 0.13 10.13
C ALA A 97 -12.01 1.09 9.47
N TYR A 98 -12.11 1.28 8.15
CA TYR A 98 -11.09 1.99 7.36
C TYR A 98 -11.70 3.07 6.44
N SER A 99 -11.13 4.27 6.49
CA SER A 99 -11.44 5.43 5.65
C SER A 99 -10.61 5.37 4.37
N LEU A 100 -11.29 5.50 3.22
CA LEU A 100 -10.61 5.58 1.93
C LEU A 100 -9.81 6.89 1.81
N SER A 101 -10.31 8.00 2.39
CA SER A 101 -9.63 9.29 2.34
C SER A 101 -8.29 9.23 3.07
N ASP A 102 -8.29 8.73 4.31
CA ASP A 102 -7.08 8.60 5.13
C ASP A 102 -6.08 7.64 4.48
N SER A 103 -6.57 6.55 3.89
CA SER A 103 -5.74 5.59 3.16
C SER A 103 -5.08 6.21 1.92
N ARG A 104 -5.80 7.09 1.19
CA ARG A 104 -5.24 7.85 0.07
C ARG A 104 -4.17 8.82 0.50
N GLU A 105 -4.36 9.52 1.61
CA GLU A 105 -3.35 10.40 2.18
C GLU A 105 -2.07 9.63 2.52
N LYS A 106 -2.21 8.43 3.10
CA LYS A 106 -1.06 7.56 3.41
C LYS A 106 -0.36 7.05 2.15
N ALA A 107 -1.11 6.58 1.14
CA ALA A 107 -0.53 6.17 -0.13
C ALA A 107 0.18 7.34 -0.85
N ALA A 108 -0.39 8.54 -0.81
CA ALA A 108 0.22 9.74 -1.37
C ALA A 108 1.51 10.13 -0.65
N ALA A 109 1.56 10.00 0.68
CA ALA A 109 2.77 10.23 1.47
C ALA A 109 3.89 9.24 1.09
N VAL A 110 3.57 7.96 0.92
CA VAL A 110 4.54 6.95 0.44
C VAL A 110 5.04 7.31 -0.95
N ARG A 111 4.14 7.65 -1.89
CA ARG A 111 4.52 8.08 -3.24
C ARG A 111 5.49 9.28 -3.20
N GLU A 112 5.24 10.25 -2.34
CA GLU A 112 6.09 11.44 -2.26
C GLU A 112 7.49 11.12 -1.71
N ARG A 113 7.58 10.19 -0.76
CA ARG A 113 8.88 9.69 -0.27
C ARG A 113 9.61 8.87 -1.33
N LEU A 114 8.91 8.04 -2.10
CA LEU A 114 9.49 7.34 -3.25
C LEU A 114 10.01 8.33 -4.29
N ARG A 115 9.25 9.39 -4.62
CA ARG A 115 9.70 10.43 -5.57
C ARG A 115 10.92 11.19 -5.06
N SER A 116 10.99 11.44 -3.76
CA SER A 116 12.13 12.11 -3.15
C SER A 116 13.41 11.25 -3.22
N ALA A 117 13.26 9.93 -3.14
CA ALA A 117 14.37 8.97 -3.25
C ALA A 117 14.73 8.61 -4.70
N ASP A 118 13.77 8.73 -5.62
CA ASP A 118 13.93 8.47 -7.05
C ASP A 118 13.30 9.58 -7.89
N ALA A 119 14.13 10.50 -8.36
CA ALA A 119 13.73 11.58 -9.26
C ALA A 119 13.19 11.07 -10.61
N GLY A 120 13.48 9.81 -10.97
CA GLY A 120 12.98 9.12 -12.15
C GLY A 120 11.61 8.45 -11.95
N LEU A 121 11.00 8.54 -10.77
CA LEU A 121 9.70 7.91 -10.48
C LEU A 121 8.62 8.38 -11.45
N ARG A 122 7.91 7.44 -12.10
CA ARG A 122 6.79 7.72 -13.01
C ARG A 122 5.49 7.17 -12.45
N VAL A 123 4.39 7.88 -12.68
CA VAL A 123 3.04 7.35 -12.50
C VAL A 123 2.63 6.71 -13.82
N VAL A 124 2.10 5.49 -13.78
CA VAL A 124 1.70 4.69 -14.95
C VAL A 124 0.19 4.65 -15.06
#